data_AF-A0A7Z9PPR3-F1
#
_entry.id   AF-A0A7Z9PPR3-F1
#
_cell.length_a   1.000
_cell.length_b   1.000
_cell.length_c   1.000
_cell.angle_alpha   90.00
_cell.angle_beta   90.00
_cell.angle_gamma   90.00
#
_symmetry.space_group_name_H-M   'P 1'
#
loop_
_entity.id
_entity.type
_entity.pdbx_description
1 polymer ?
#
loop_
_entity_poly.entity_id
_entity_poly.type
_entity_poly.pdbx_seq_one_letter_code
_entity_poly.pdbx_strand_id
1 'polypeptide(L)'
;MAGRGAEDPCCYRKLGTTPSGNRGGSRPQCCGRIGSGTMTKWLEKLPNISQEVREELAKLGDDLEVAAEVISRKLASKREVLLARSRYYRLPSVFLSGYLPTTEAVELLTEEQARKLKVMPLFVLGKELYVAMPDPYDLRCEDFLRKLTEYRIKPVLADGDDISKAITRKYLAARQGGKSEFGDSRKTVRVAKPKRPTQEELNEDQSPVVKEVWRILRQGIRLGASDIHLEPEKDFVTLRYRIDGVLHTFAGPEKTQYSAIVSRIKVISDLDIAEKRLPQDGRISTELESREYDLRVSLLPNVHGEGVCIRILDSSAAGRPLEKMGFEPDLLQRYEQVIRKPHGIVLVTGPTGSGKSTTLYSTLSRINTPERKLITVEDPVEYKLAGMQQVPIKPDIGYTFGVGLKAILRHDPDIIMLGEIRDLESAQIAFRAALTGHLLFSTLHTNSAAQAVLRLVDMGLPKYQVVAGLNGVLAQRLVRVLCPHCKQQSHLTPEQIKEFDLPSDSSKQKIYEPSG
;
A
#
# COMPACT_ATOMS: atom_id res chain seq x y z
N MET A 1 7.80 49.79 -13.83
CA MET A 1 6.46 49.88 -14.44
C MET A 1 6.49 49.21 -15.80
N ALA A 2 5.50 48.33 -16.05
CA ALA A 2 5.16 47.59 -17.28
C ALA A 2 6.25 46.62 -17.84
N GLY A 3 5.97 45.38 -18.24
CA GLY A 3 4.74 44.60 -18.36
C GLY A 3 5.03 43.35 -19.24
N ARG A 4 4.28 42.25 -19.00
CA ARG A 4 3.99 41.07 -19.86
C ARG A 4 3.39 40.03 -18.88
N GLY A 5 2.21 39.47 -19.02
CA GLY A 5 1.32 39.26 -20.17
C GLY A 5 0.83 37.82 -20.05
N ALA A 6 -0.38 37.64 -19.52
CA ALA A 6 -1.02 36.36 -19.28
C ALA A 6 -1.55 35.76 -20.59
N GLU A 7 -1.45 34.43 -20.75
CA GLU A 7 -2.23 33.70 -21.75
C GLU A 7 -2.73 32.36 -21.18
N ASP A 8 -4.05 32.27 -21.14
CA ASP A 8 -4.93 31.09 -21.23
C ASP A 8 -6.27 31.67 -21.79
N PRO A 9 -7.26 30.94 -22.37
CA PRO A 9 -7.34 29.53 -22.76
C PRO A 9 -8.12 29.23 -24.09
N CYS A 10 -8.24 27.93 -24.44
CA CYS A 10 -9.39 27.27 -25.13
C CYS A 10 -9.50 27.20 -26.68
N CYS A 11 -9.40 25.97 -27.23
CA CYS A 11 -10.12 25.42 -28.41
C CYS A 11 -9.74 23.91 -28.51
N TYR A 12 -10.61 22.91 -28.43
CA TYR A 12 -11.78 22.66 -29.29
C TYR A 12 -12.79 21.72 -28.60
N ARG A 13 -14.05 22.17 -28.58
CA ARG A 13 -15.26 21.36 -28.55
C ARG A 13 -15.93 21.54 -29.91
N LYS A 14 -16.47 20.46 -30.49
CA LYS A 14 -17.41 20.33 -31.62
C LYS A 14 -16.84 19.50 -32.79
N LEU A 15 -17.30 18.26 -32.90
CA LEU A 15 -17.70 17.69 -34.19
C LEU A 15 -18.95 16.84 -33.99
N GLY A 16 -20.04 17.33 -34.57
CA GLY A 16 -21.35 16.71 -34.64
C GLY A 16 -22.26 17.63 -35.43
N THR A 17 -22.15 17.56 -36.77
CA THR A 17 -23.22 17.67 -37.79
C THR A 17 -22.58 17.85 -39.19
N THR A 18 -22.99 16.99 -40.13
CA THR A 18 -22.86 17.17 -41.59
C THR A 18 -23.80 18.29 -42.06
N PRO A 19 -23.48 19.07 -43.12
CA PRO A 19 -23.85 18.65 -44.49
C PRO A 19 -22.93 19.12 -45.64
N SER A 20 -22.98 18.35 -46.73
CA SER A 20 -22.86 18.68 -48.17
C SER A 20 -22.06 19.91 -48.63
N GLY A 21 -21.06 19.69 -49.50
CA GLY A 21 -20.49 20.76 -50.32
C GLY A 21 -19.21 20.37 -51.04
N ASN A 22 -19.36 19.90 -52.27
CA ASN A 22 -18.28 19.56 -53.18
C ASN A 22 -17.48 20.84 -53.57
N ARG A 23 -16.16 20.87 -53.35
CA ARG A 23 -15.19 21.70 -54.09
C ARG A 23 -13.75 21.26 -53.76
N GLY A 24 -13.00 20.92 -54.80
CA GLY A 24 -11.65 20.39 -54.73
C GLY A 24 -10.61 21.36 -54.17
N GLY A 25 -9.60 20.79 -53.51
CA GLY A 25 -8.43 21.48 -53.00
C GLY A 25 -7.63 20.54 -52.10
N SER A 26 -6.43 20.14 -52.56
CA SER A 26 -5.30 19.53 -51.84
C SER A 26 -5.54 19.01 -50.41
N ARG A 27 -5.39 17.69 -50.22
CA ARG A 27 -5.26 17.05 -48.88
C ARG A 27 -4.14 17.75 -48.08
N PRO A 28 -4.37 18.18 -46.83
CA PRO A 28 -3.28 18.67 -46.00
C PRO A 28 -2.39 17.49 -45.58
N GLN A 29 -1.12 17.54 -45.99
CA GLN A 29 -0.03 16.79 -45.37
C GLN A 29 0.06 17.18 -43.89
N CYS A 30 -0.44 16.32 -43.00
CA CYS A 30 -0.13 16.36 -41.57
C CYS A 30 0.66 15.11 -41.18
N CYS A 31 1.81 14.93 -41.84
CA CYS A 31 2.95 14.22 -41.26
C CYS A 31 3.95 15.31 -40.84
N GLY A 32 3.66 15.96 -39.71
CA GLY A 32 4.37 17.14 -39.23
C GLY A 32 4.98 16.92 -37.85
N ARG A 33 6.29 16.61 -37.86
CA ARG A 33 7.30 16.77 -36.80
C ARG A 33 6.98 16.15 -35.42
N ILE A 34 7.61 15.00 -35.19
CA ILE A 34 8.06 14.51 -33.88
C ILE A 34 8.71 15.70 -33.13
N GLY A 35 8.27 15.98 -31.90
CA GLY A 35 8.83 17.05 -31.09
C GLY A 35 10.34 16.88 -30.92
N SER A 36 11.08 17.98 -31.07
CA SER A 36 12.54 18.11 -31.27
C SER A 36 13.45 17.70 -30.09
N GLY A 37 13.24 16.53 -29.49
CA GLY A 37 14.09 15.92 -28.48
C GLY A 37 14.49 14.51 -28.90
N THR A 38 15.80 14.25 -28.95
CA THR A 38 16.36 12.96 -29.31
C THR A 38 16.31 12.01 -28.10
N MET A 39 16.40 10.70 -28.30
CA MET A 39 16.39 9.73 -27.19
C MET A 39 17.57 9.98 -26.22
N THR A 40 18.73 10.34 -26.76
CA THR A 40 19.93 10.77 -26.03
C THR A 40 19.66 12.01 -25.16
N LYS A 41 19.00 13.05 -25.72
CA LYS A 41 18.57 14.24 -24.95
C LYS A 41 17.56 13.94 -23.84
N TRP A 42 16.78 12.87 -23.97
CA TRP A 42 15.88 12.42 -22.90
C TRP A 42 16.63 11.65 -21.80
N LEU A 43 17.63 10.85 -22.17
CA LEU A 43 18.52 10.19 -21.24
C LEU A 43 19.34 11.22 -20.44
N GLU A 44 19.94 12.23 -21.10
CA GLU A 44 20.69 13.32 -20.46
C GLU A 44 19.92 14.06 -19.34
N LYS A 45 18.58 14.11 -19.46
CA LYS A 45 17.68 14.79 -18.52
C LYS A 45 17.30 13.94 -17.31
N LEU A 46 17.80 12.71 -17.20
CA LEU A 46 17.57 11.87 -16.03
C LEU A 46 18.41 12.37 -14.85
N PRO A 47 17.84 12.38 -13.62
CA PRO A 47 18.43 13.04 -12.46
C PRO A 47 19.75 12.42 -11.95
N ASN A 48 20.09 11.19 -12.38
CA ASN A 48 21.19 10.40 -11.81
C ASN A 48 22.34 10.09 -12.81
N ILE A 49 22.43 10.80 -13.94
CA ILE A 49 23.47 10.56 -14.93
C ILE A 49 24.68 11.47 -14.66
N SER A 50 25.88 10.88 -14.52
CA SER A 50 27.13 11.62 -14.33
C SER A 50 27.49 12.48 -15.55
N GLN A 51 28.29 13.53 -15.32
CA GLN A 51 28.69 14.46 -16.39
C GLN A 51 29.49 13.76 -17.51
N GLU A 52 30.32 12.77 -17.14
CA GLU A 52 31.06 11.91 -18.08
C GLU A 52 30.12 11.10 -18.98
N VAL A 53 29.04 10.52 -18.42
CA VAL A 53 28.06 9.75 -19.20
C VAL A 53 27.26 10.65 -20.14
N ARG A 54 27.00 11.92 -19.77
CA ARG A 54 26.36 12.89 -20.68
C ARG A 54 27.23 13.19 -21.90
N GLU A 55 28.54 13.35 -21.71
CA GLU A 55 29.49 13.59 -22.80
C GLU A 55 29.63 12.37 -23.73
N GLU A 56 29.51 11.15 -23.20
CA GLU A 56 29.46 9.93 -24.03
C GLU A 56 28.14 9.77 -24.78
N LEU A 57 26.99 10.05 -24.13
CA LEU A 57 25.67 10.03 -24.76
C LEU A 57 25.55 11.05 -25.90
N ALA A 58 26.21 12.21 -25.79
CA ALA A 58 26.25 13.24 -26.84
C ALA A 58 27.09 12.84 -28.07
N LYS A 59 28.01 11.88 -27.94
CA LYS A 59 28.84 11.34 -29.04
C LYS A 59 28.12 10.22 -29.80
N LEU A 60 27.20 9.53 -29.15
CA LEU A 60 26.31 8.57 -29.76
C LEU A 60 25.23 9.37 -30.50
N GLY A 61 25.05 9.13 -31.81
CA GLY A 61 24.09 9.86 -32.63
C GLY A 61 22.62 9.64 -32.22
N ASP A 62 21.69 9.95 -33.13
CA ASP A 62 20.25 9.93 -32.82
C ASP A 62 19.51 8.68 -33.32
N ASP A 63 20.23 7.62 -33.69
CA ASP A 63 19.65 6.43 -34.28
C ASP A 63 19.06 5.44 -33.26
N LEU A 64 18.04 4.70 -33.71
CA LEU A 64 17.31 3.69 -32.95
C LEU A 64 18.20 2.57 -32.37
N GLU A 65 19.37 2.33 -32.95
CA GLU A 65 20.37 1.34 -32.49
C GLU A 65 21.10 1.76 -31.21
N VAL A 66 21.01 3.04 -30.82
CA VAL A 66 21.67 3.60 -29.62
C VAL A 66 21.13 2.98 -28.33
N ALA A 67 19.89 2.48 -28.31
CA ALA A 67 19.30 1.88 -27.11
C ALA A 67 20.04 0.60 -26.65
N ALA A 68 20.48 -0.23 -27.60
CA ALA A 68 21.25 -1.44 -27.30
C ALA A 68 22.69 -1.11 -26.87
N GLU A 69 23.30 -0.10 -27.50
CA GLU A 69 24.66 0.34 -27.22
C GLU A 69 24.80 1.05 -25.84
N VAL A 70 23.79 1.84 -25.45
CA VAL A 70 23.74 2.48 -24.13
C VAL A 70 23.64 1.44 -23.00
N ILE A 71 22.92 0.35 -23.24
CA ILE A 71 22.81 -0.77 -22.28
C ILE A 71 24.12 -1.59 -22.25
N SER A 72 24.73 -1.88 -23.42
CA SER A 72 25.95 -2.70 -23.52
C SER A 72 27.15 -2.02 -22.83
N ARG A 73 27.26 -0.69 -22.97
CA ARG A 73 28.30 0.13 -22.32
C ARG A 73 28.02 0.48 -20.86
N LYS A 74 26.91 -0.01 -20.29
CA LYS A 74 26.45 0.28 -18.91
C LYS A 74 26.25 1.78 -18.63
N LEU A 75 25.92 2.57 -19.65
CA LEU A 75 25.71 4.02 -19.54
C LEU A 75 24.32 4.36 -18.98
N ALA A 76 23.33 3.47 -19.16
CA ALA A 76 22.04 3.57 -18.49
C ALA A 76 21.46 2.18 -18.23
N SER A 77 20.63 2.07 -17.19
CA SER A 77 19.89 0.84 -16.90
C SER A 77 18.81 0.58 -17.95
N LYS A 78 18.41 -0.69 -18.12
CA LYS A 78 17.26 -1.06 -18.95
C LYS A 78 15.98 -0.28 -18.60
N ARG A 79 15.81 0.06 -17.32
CA ARG A 79 14.69 0.84 -16.80
C ARG A 79 14.68 2.27 -17.34
N GLU A 80 15.83 2.92 -17.30
CA GLU A 80 16.02 4.28 -17.77
C GLU A 80 15.85 4.38 -19.29
N VAL A 81 16.38 3.40 -20.03
CA VAL A 81 16.20 3.31 -21.49
C VAL A 81 14.72 3.10 -21.85
N LEU A 82 13.99 2.23 -21.14
CA LEU A 82 12.56 2.03 -21.39
C LEU A 82 11.75 3.31 -21.14
N LEU A 83 12.04 4.05 -20.06
CA LEU A 83 11.38 5.32 -19.73
C LEU A 83 11.72 6.42 -20.76
N ALA A 84 12.96 6.49 -21.23
CA ALA A 84 13.36 7.43 -22.28
C ALA A 84 12.63 7.12 -23.60
N ARG A 85 12.54 5.84 -23.99
CA ARG A 85 11.79 5.40 -25.17
C ARG A 85 10.29 5.69 -25.04
N SER A 86 9.70 5.46 -23.87
CA SER A 86 8.29 5.82 -23.59
C SER A 86 8.01 7.30 -23.84
N ARG A 87 8.89 8.19 -23.35
CA ARG A 87 8.77 9.64 -23.55
C ARG A 87 8.99 10.06 -25.00
N TYR A 88 9.97 9.46 -25.66
CA TYR A 88 10.26 9.72 -27.07
C TYR A 88 9.08 9.35 -27.98
N TYR A 89 8.52 8.15 -27.80
CA TYR A 89 7.37 7.67 -28.58
C TYR A 89 6.02 8.18 -28.10
N ARG A 90 5.97 8.84 -26.93
CA ARG A 90 4.74 9.28 -26.25
C ARG A 90 3.75 8.13 -26.03
N LEU A 91 4.29 6.97 -25.67
CA LEU A 91 3.53 5.76 -25.41
C LEU A 91 3.72 5.30 -23.96
N PRO A 92 2.70 4.73 -23.33
CA PRO A 92 2.85 4.13 -22.01
C PRO A 92 3.88 2.99 -22.06
N SER A 93 4.68 2.84 -21.01
CA SER A 93 5.58 1.69 -20.83
C SER A 93 5.23 0.87 -19.60
N VAL A 94 5.56 -0.41 -19.61
CA VAL A 94 5.31 -1.33 -18.50
C VAL A 94 6.56 -2.17 -18.19
N PHE A 95 6.80 -2.39 -16.90
CA PHE A 95 7.78 -3.36 -16.41
C PHE A 95 7.05 -4.66 -16.07
N LEU A 96 7.32 -5.73 -16.83
CA LEU A 96 6.57 -6.98 -16.69
C LEU A 96 7.04 -7.85 -15.50
N SER A 97 8.15 -7.50 -14.87
CA SER A 97 8.74 -8.24 -13.74
C SER A 97 7.80 -8.38 -12.54
N GLY A 98 6.86 -7.44 -12.35
CA GLY A 98 5.81 -7.46 -11.31
C GLY A 98 4.39 -7.21 -11.81
N TYR A 99 4.18 -7.14 -13.12
CA TYR A 99 2.87 -6.94 -13.72
C TYR A 99 2.16 -8.28 -13.93
N LEU A 100 0.88 -8.37 -13.55
CA LEU A 100 0.05 -9.57 -13.76
C LEU A 100 -1.00 -9.26 -14.82
N PRO A 101 -0.82 -9.73 -16.07
CA PRO A 101 -1.86 -9.65 -17.09
C PRO A 101 -3.18 -10.28 -16.66
N THR A 102 -4.30 -9.78 -17.17
CA THR A 102 -5.62 -10.37 -16.94
C THR A 102 -5.76 -11.68 -17.70
N THR A 103 -6.46 -12.65 -17.11
CA THR A 103 -6.69 -13.97 -17.73
C THR A 103 -7.37 -13.83 -19.09
N GLU A 104 -8.40 -12.97 -19.18
CA GLU A 104 -9.11 -12.67 -20.43
C GLU A 104 -8.17 -12.19 -21.54
N ALA A 105 -7.21 -11.30 -21.25
CA ALA A 105 -6.28 -10.82 -22.27
C ALA A 105 -5.29 -11.91 -22.69
N VAL A 106 -4.81 -12.72 -21.74
CA VAL A 106 -3.86 -13.82 -21.99
C VAL A 106 -4.51 -14.93 -22.81
N GLU A 107 -5.79 -15.22 -22.61
CA GLU A 107 -6.53 -16.25 -23.35
C GLU A 107 -6.77 -15.88 -24.83
N LEU A 108 -6.66 -14.61 -25.20
CA LEU A 108 -6.80 -14.16 -26.60
C LEU A 108 -5.65 -14.60 -27.51
N LEU A 109 -4.49 -14.96 -26.93
CA LEU A 109 -3.34 -15.49 -27.67
C LEU A 109 -2.91 -16.82 -27.08
N THR A 110 -2.59 -17.79 -27.94
CA THR A 110 -1.88 -19.00 -27.49
C THR A 110 -0.44 -18.64 -27.10
N GLU A 111 0.18 -19.48 -26.25
CA GLU A 111 1.60 -19.30 -25.90
C GLU A 111 2.49 -19.23 -27.15
N GLU A 112 2.24 -20.07 -28.14
CA GLU A 112 2.98 -20.10 -29.40
C GLU A 112 2.85 -18.78 -30.18
N GLN A 113 1.64 -18.22 -30.24
CA GLN A 113 1.39 -16.93 -30.88
C GLN A 113 2.08 -15.79 -30.14
N ALA A 114 1.98 -15.74 -28.81
CA ALA A 114 2.64 -14.73 -27.97
C ALA A 114 4.18 -14.79 -28.13
N ARG A 115 4.78 -16.00 -28.17
CA ARG A 115 6.22 -16.19 -28.39
C ARG A 115 6.66 -15.78 -29.79
N LYS A 116 5.91 -16.20 -30.82
CA LYS A 116 6.24 -15.91 -32.22
C LYS A 116 6.17 -14.42 -32.52
N LEU A 117 5.16 -13.74 -31.99
CA LEU A 117 4.96 -12.30 -32.16
C LEU A 117 5.81 -11.48 -31.18
N LYS A 118 6.42 -12.11 -30.17
CA LYS A 118 7.19 -11.45 -29.09
C LYS A 118 6.37 -10.37 -28.37
N VAL A 119 5.12 -10.70 -28.04
CA VAL A 119 4.20 -9.79 -27.36
C VAL A 119 3.57 -10.43 -26.14
N MET A 120 3.12 -9.60 -25.20
CA MET A 120 2.34 -10.05 -24.04
C MET A 120 1.04 -9.25 -23.94
N PRO A 121 -0.14 -9.86 -24.12
CA PRO A 121 -1.41 -9.23 -23.77
C PRO A 121 -1.42 -8.83 -22.30
N LEU A 122 -1.92 -7.63 -21.98
CA LEU A 122 -1.90 -7.09 -20.62
C LEU A 122 -3.30 -7.08 -20.01
N PHE A 123 -4.23 -6.42 -20.69
CA PHE A 123 -5.63 -6.30 -20.28
C PHE A 123 -6.49 -5.85 -21.46
N VAL A 124 -7.79 -6.10 -21.36
CA VAL A 124 -8.81 -5.62 -22.29
C VAL A 124 -9.57 -4.46 -21.63
N LEU A 125 -9.83 -3.40 -22.40
CA LEU A 125 -10.71 -2.30 -22.00
C LEU A 125 -11.71 -2.03 -23.14
N GLY A 126 -12.95 -2.48 -22.97
CA GLY A 126 -13.97 -2.39 -24.03
C GLY A 126 -13.55 -3.18 -25.27
N LYS A 127 -13.40 -2.52 -26.43
CA LYS A 127 -12.89 -3.14 -27.67
C LYS A 127 -11.42 -2.81 -27.94
N GLU A 128 -10.67 -2.48 -26.90
CA GLU A 128 -9.24 -2.19 -26.97
C GLU A 128 -8.44 -3.24 -26.18
N LEU A 129 -7.45 -3.84 -26.82
CA LEU A 129 -6.52 -4.79 -26.21
C LEU A 129 -5.17 -4.11 -26.01
N TYR A 130 -4.74 -3.98 -24.76
CA TYR A 130 -3.44 -3.43 -24.41
C TYR A 130 -2.40 -4.53 -24.48
N VAL A 131 -1.37 -4.33 -25.30
CA VAL A 131 -0.36 -5.35 -25.60
C VAL A 131 1.03 -4.78 -25.33
N ALA A 132 1.81 -5.46 -24.50
CA ALA A 132 3.22 -5.16 -24.31
C ALA A 132 4.02 -5.59 -25.55
N MET A 133 4.73 -4.64 -26.15
CA MET A 133 5.51 -4.83 -27.37
C MET A 133 6.92 -4.21 -27.23
N PRO A 134 7.96 -4.85 -27.80
CA PRO A 134 9.32 -4.31 -27.77
C PRO A 134 9.49 -3.14 -28.74
N ASP A 135 8.74 -3.15 -29.85
CA ASP A 135 8.65 -2.08 -30.82
C ASP A 135 7.18 -1.76 -31.12
N PRO A 136 6.68 -0.57 -30.74
CA PRO A 136 5.30 -0.17 -30.98
C PRO A 136 5.05 0.29 -32.42
N TYR A 137 6.08 0.41 -33.28
CA TYR A 137 5.94 0.73 -34.71
C TYR A 137 5.94 -0.51 -35.60
N ASP A 138 5.94 -1.72 -35.03
CA ASP A 138 5.68 -2.93 -35.78
C ASP A 138 4.19 -3.01 -36.19
N LEU A 139 3.84 -2.20 -37.19
CA LEU A 139 2.49 -2.12 -37.75
C LEU A 139 2.01 -3.46 -38.30
N ARG A 140 2.93 -4.36 -38.68
CA ARG A 140 2.58 -5.71 -39.15
C ARG A 140 2.12 -6.58 -37.99
N CYS A 141 2.82 -6.53 -36.87
CA CYS A 141 2.42 -7.22 -35.64
C CYS A 141 1.09 -6.67 -35.12
N GLU A 142 0.92 -5.35 -35.09
CA GLU A 142 -0.34 -4.70 -34.68
C GLU A 142 -1.52 -5.14 -35.57
N ASP A 143 -1.38 -5.09 -36.90
CA ASP A 143 -2.43 -5.49 -37.82
C ASP A 143 -2.77 -6.98 -37.71
N PHE A 144 -1.77 -7.82 -37.47
CA PHE A 144 -1.99 -9.25 -37.26
C PHE A 144 -2.76 -9.51 -35.96
N LEU A 145 -2.35 -8.89 -34.85
CA LEU A 145 -3.03 -8.99 -33.56
C LEU A 145 -4.47 -8.47 -33.64
N ARG A 146 -4.70 -7.36 -34.35
CA ARG A 146 -6.03 -6.79 -34.58
C ARG A 146 -6.95 -7.76 -35.32
N LYS A 147 -6.46 -8.45 -36.35
CA LYS A 147 -7.22 -9.45 -37.09
C LYS A 147 -7.46 -10.72 -36.29
N LEU A 148 -6.45 -11.16 -35.53
CA LEU A 148 -6.50 -12.39 -34.74
C LEU A 148 -7.46 -12.27 -33.55
N THR A 149 -7.46 -11.12 -32.88
CA THR A 149 -8.21 -10.92 -31.64
C THR A 149 -9.53 -10.18 -31.84
N GLU A 150 -9.72 -9.52 -32.99
CA GLU A 150 -10.84 -8.61 -33.29
C GLU A 150 -10.91 -7.34 -32.40
N TYR A 151 -9.86 -7.08 -31.60
CA TYR A 151 -9.71 -5.88 -30.77
C TYR A 151 -8.86 -4.80 -31.46
N ARG A 152 -9.09 -3.54 -31.10
CA ARG A 152 -8.14 -2.45 -31.41
C ARG A 152 -6.91 -2.60 -30.52
N ILE A 153 -5.74 -2.70 -31.12
CA ILE A 153 -4.51 -2.90 -30.35
C ILE A 153 -4.02 -1.55 -29.82
N LYS A 154 -3.69 -1.52 -28.53
CA LYS A 154 -3.02 -0.39 -27.87
C LYS A 154 -1.63 -0.83 -27.45
N PRO A 155 -0.58 -0.42 -28.18
CA PRO A 155 0.77 -0.82 -27.84
C PRO A 155 1.22 -0.17 -26.53
N VAL A 156 1.82 -0.97 -25.66
CA VAL A 156 2.49 -0.56 -24.44
C VAL A 156 3.95 -0.98 -24.55
N LEU A 157 4.88 -0.05 -24.37
CA LEU A 157 6.29 -0.34 -24.54
C LEU A 157 6.82 -1.21 -23.39
N ALA A 158 7.48 -2.33 -23.70
CA ALA A 158 8.15 -3.17 -22.71
C ALA A 158 9.50 -3.68 -23.23
N ASP A 159 10.37 -4.13 -22.32
CA ASP A 159 11.62 -4.77 -22.71
C ASP A 159 11.37 -6.19 -23.27
N GLY A 160 12.07 -6.56 -24.34
CA GLY A 160 11.87 -7.85 -25.01
C GLY A 160 12.21 -9.07 -24.13
N ASP A 161 13.20 -8.94 -23.25
CA ASP A 161 13.54 -10.01 -22.31
C ASP A 161 12.46 -10.14 -21.23
N ASP A 162 11.90 -9.01 -20.79
CA ASP A 162 10.80 -8.97 -19.83
C ASP A 162 9.52 -9.59 -20.42
N ILE A 163 9.23 -9.36 -21.71
CA ILE A 163 8.12 -10.02 -22.43
C ILE A 163 8.35 -11.53 -22.47
N SER A 164 9.54 -11.98 -22.85
CA SER A 164 9.89 -13.40 -22.96
C SER A 164 9.78 -14.14 -21.60
N LYS A 165 10.22 -13.49 -20.52
CA LYS A 165 10.09 -13.99 -19.14
C LYS A 165 8.63 -14.02 -18.69
N ALA A 166 7.85 -12.99 -19.03
CA ALA A 166 6.44 -12.91 -18.68
C ALA A 166 5.62 -14.02 -19.36
N ILE A 167 5.86 -14.29 -20.66
CA ILE A 167 5.21 -15.39 -21.40
C ILE A 167 5.49 -16.72 -20.71
N THR A 168 6.76 -16.96 -20.37
CA THR A 168 7.19 -18.18 -19.68
C THR A 168 6.54 -18.33 -18.31
N ARG A 169 6.44 -17.26 -17.50
CA ARG A 169 5.82 -17.32 -16.18
C ARG A 169 4.31 -17.63 -16.25
N LYS A 170 3.60 -17.08 -17.24
CA LYS A 170 2.14 -17.07 -17.27
C LYS A 170 1.53 -18.27 -17.97
N TYR A 171 2.04 -18.68 -19.12
CA TYR A 171 1.47 -19.81 -19.86
C TYR A 171 1.86 -21.18 -19.28
N LEU A 172 2.96 -21.28 -18.52
CA LEU A 172 3.31 -22.51 -17.76
C LEU A 172 2.38 -22.78 -16.57
N ALA A 173 1.90 -21.72 -15.89
CA ALA A 173 1.00 -21.87 -14.73
C ALA A 173 -0.39 -22.41 -15.13
N ALA A 174 -0.85 -22.10 -16.36
CA ALA A 174 -2.13 -22.59 -16.89
C ALA A 174 -2.12 -24.10 -17.19
N ARG A 175 -0.95 -24.72 -17.38
CA ARG A 175 -0.81 -26.16 -17.64
C ARG A 175 -0.85 -27.05 -16.39
N GLN A 176 -0.72 -26.49 -15.18
CA GLN A 176 -0.56 -27.27 -13.94
C GLN A 176 -1.81 -27.30 -13.03
N GLY A 177 -2.92 -26.65 -13.41
CA GLY A 177 -4.10 -26.44 -12.54
C GLY A 177 -5.31 -27.35 -12.76
N GLY A 178 -5.12 -28.64 -13.07
CA GLY A 178 -6.23 -29.58 -13.33
C GLY A 178 -6.50 -30.57 -12.18
N LYS A 179 -7.69 -30.42 -11.56
CA LYS A 179 -8.43 -31.37 -10.67
C LYS A 179 -8.14 -31.34 -9.16
N SER A 180 -9.17 -30.97 -8.40
CA SER A 180 -9.56 -31.69 -7.17
C SER A 180 -11.05 -31.49 -6.87
N GLU A 181 -11.79 -32.60 -6.95
CA GLU A 181 -13.12 -32.79 -6.38
C GLU A 181 -13.01 -32.87 -4.84
N PHE A 182 -13.94 -32.25 -4.10
CA PHE A 182 -14.67 -32.89 -2.99
C PHE A 182 -15.77 -31.98 -2.44
N GLY A 183 -16.98 -32.51 -2.30
CA GLY A 183 -18.05 -31.91 -1.51
C GLY A 183 -18.12 -32.51 -0.11
N ASP A 184 -18.74 -31.79 0.83
CA ASP A 184 -19.84 -32.35 1.65
C ASP A 184 -20.56 -31.20 2.38
N SER A 185 -21.88 -31.32 2.41
CA SER A 185 -22.83 -30.39 3.00
C SER A 185 -23.12 -30.78 4.45
N ARG A 186 -22.97 -29.84 5.41
CA ARG A 186 -23.75 -29.89 6.67
C ARG A 186 -24.26 -28.52 7.07
N LYS A 187 -25.58 -28.34 6.95
CA LYS A 187 -26.35 -27.24 7.51
C LYS A 187 -26.37 -27.34 9.03
N THR A 188 -26.05 -26.24 9.71
CA THR A 188 -26.55 -25.96 11.07
C THR A 188 -27.06 -24.52 11.13
N VAL A 189 -28.26 -24.38 11.69
CA VAL A 189 -29.04 -23.15 11.81
C VAL A 189 -28.44 -22.25 12.89
N ARG A 190 -28.12 -20.98 12.56
CA ARG A 190 -27.88 -19.92 13.57
C ARG A 190 -28.38 -18.55 13.09
N VAL A 191 -29.34 -18.04 13.85
CA VAL A 191 -29.75 -16.65 14.16
C VAL A 191 -29.13 -15.52 13.34
N ALA A 192 -30.00 -14.71 12.73
CA ALA A 192 -29.71 -13.58 11.85
C ALA A 192 -28.73 -12.55 12.46
N LYS A 193 -27.61 -12.33 11.75
CA LYS A 193 -26.75 -11.15 11.82
C LYS A 193 -26.91 -10.34 10.51
N PRO A 194 -26.63 -9.02 10.49
CA PRO A 194 -26.66 -8.24 9.27
C PRO A 194 -25.77 -8.89 8.21
N LYS A 195 -26.30 -9.02 6.98
CA LYS A 195 -25.68 -9.71 5.85
C LYS A 195 -24.22 -9.26 5.68
N ARG A 196 -23.29 -10.17 5.94
CA ARG A 196 -21.91 -10.06 5.46
C ARG A 196 -21.90 -10.47 3.99
N PRO A 197 -21.25 -9.73 3.08
CA PRO A 197 -21.05 -10.23 1.73
C PRO A 197 -20.11 -11.44 1.80
N THR A 198 -20.64 -12.63 1.54
CA THR A 198 -19.87 -13.86 1.39
C THR A 198 -19.24 -13.91 0.00
N GLN A 199 -18.18 -14.72 -0.16
CA GLN A 199 -17.50 -14.98 -1.44
C GLN A 199 -18.44 -15.49 -2.56
N GLU A 200 -19.66 -15.89 -2.23
CA GLU A 200 -20.71 -16.32 -3.17
C GLU A 200 -21.44 -15.16 -3.89
N GLU A 201 -21.16 -13.89 -3.57
CA GLU A 201 -21.64 -12.76 -4.38
C GLU A 201 -20.75 -12.46 -5.61
N LEU A 202 -19.72 -13.28 -5.87
CA LEU A 202 -18.80 -13.18 -7.03
C LEU A 202 -19.38 -13.81 -8.31
N ASN A 203 -20.69 -13.65 -8.55
CA ASN A 203 -21.30 -14.00 -9.84
C ASN A 203 -20.98 -12.95 -10.91
N GLU A 204 -20.96 -13.40 -12.16
CA GLU A 204 -20.51 -12.71 -13.38
C GLU A 204 -21.30 -11.43 -13.75
N ASP A 205 -22.35 -11.10 -13.00
CA ASP A 205 -23.29 -9.98 -13.21
C ASP A 205 -22.95 -8.66 -12.47
N GLN A 206 -21.77 -8.53 -11.85
CA GLN A 206 -21.43 -7.28 -11.15
C GLN A 206 -21.15 -6.12 -12.13
N SER A 207 -21.78 -4.97 -11.87
CA SER A 207 -21.55 -3.71 -12.59
C SER A 207 -20.06 -3.35 -12.68
N PRO A 208 -19.57 -2.77 -13.80
CA PRO A 208 -18.17 -2.38 -13.97
C PRO A 208 -17.59 -1.56 -12.80
N VAL A 209 -18.44 -0.71 -12.18
CA VAL A 209 -18.08 0.10 -11.02
C VAL A 209 -17.75 -0.76 -9.79
N VAL A 210 -18.49 -1.85 -9.59
CA VAL A 210 -18.28 -2.77 -8.46
C VAL A 210 -16.99 -3.55 -8.67
N LYS A 211 -16.73 -4.01 -9.91
CA LYS A 211 -15.47 -4.67 -10.29
C LYS A 211 -14.27 -3.75 -10.04
N GLU A 212 -14.40 -2.47 -10.38
CA GLU A 212 -13.33 -1.48 -10.20
C GLU A 212 -13.03 -1.20 -8.72
N VAL A 213 -14.05 -1.04 -7.87
CA VAL A 213 -13.87 -0.90 -6.42
C VAL A 213 -13.12 -2.11 -5.85
N TRP A 214 -13.55 -3.34 -6.19
CA TRP A 214 -12.88 -4.55 -5.71
C TRP A 214 -11.47 -4.70 -6.26
N ARG A 215 -11.21 -4.29 -7.50
CA ARG A 215 -9.87 -4.26 -8.09
C ARG A 215 -8.94 -3.36 -7.26
N ILE A 216 -9.38 -2.14 -6.94
CA ILE A 216 -8.62 -1.17 -6.13
C ILE A 216 -8.33 -1.74 -4.73
N LEU A 217 -9.33 -2.33 -4.06
CA LEU A 217 -9.18 -2.92 -2.72
C LEU A 217 -8.22 -4.12 -2.74
N ARG A 218 -8.41 -5.07 -3.67
CA ARG A 218 -7.57 -6.26 -3.82
C ARG A 218 -6.13 -5.91 -4.11
N GLN A 219 -5.90 -4.95 -4.99
CA GLN A 219 -4.56 -4.49 -5.33
C GLN A 219 -3.86 -3.87 -4.11
N GLY A 220 -4.55 -3.03 -3.34
CA GLY A 220 -4.00 -2.46 -2.10
C GLY A 220 -3.60 -3.54 -1.08
N ILE A 221 -4.49 -4.50 -0.85
CA ILE A 221 -4.25 -5.62 0.09
C ILE A 221 -3.06 -6.48 -0.36
N ARG A 222 -3.01 -6.88 -1.64
CA ARG A 222 -1.91 -7.71 -2.18
C ARG A 222 -0.55 -7.02 -2.13
N LEU A 223 -0.53 -5.69 -2.28
CA LEU A 223 0.67 -4.87 -2.17
C LEU A 223 1.08 -4.62 -0.71
N GLY A 224 0.30 -5.05 0.27
CA GLY A 224 0.56 -4.80 1.69
C GLY A 224 0.37 -3.32 2.07
N ALA A 225 -0.53 -2.61 1.40
CA ALA A 225 -0.79 -1.20 1.70
C ALA A 225 -1.47 -1.03 3.06
N SER A 226 -1.07 -0.02 3.83
CA SER A 226 -1.76 0.39 5.07
C SER A 226 -2.98 1.27 4.78
N ASP A 227 -2.91 2.09 3.73
CA ASP A 227 -3.95 3.04 3.34
C ASP A 227 -4.07 3.08 1.81
N ILE A 228 -5.30 3.20 1.31
CA ILE A 228 -5.65 3.44 -0.09
C ILE A 228 -6.21 4.86 -0.18
N HIS A 229 -5.69 5.66 -1.10
CA HIS A 229 -6.13 7.03 -1.34
C HIS A 229 -6.67 7.17 -2.76
N LEU A 230 -7.88 7.68 -2.90
CA LEU A 230 -8.47 8.13 -4.16
C LEU A 230 -8.69 9.63 -4.09
N GLU A 231 -7.99 10.36 -4.95
CA GLU A 231 -7.95 11.82 -4.89
C GLU A 231 -8.41 12.39 -6.23
N PRO A 232 -9.62 12.95 -6.30
CA PRO A 232 -10.13 13.53 -7.53
C PRO A 232 -9.44 14.86 -7.84
N GLU A 233 -8.93 14.97 -9.05
CA GLU A 233 -8.45 16.20 -9.68
C GLU A 233 -9.48 16.67 -10.71
N LYS A 234 -9.24 17.81 -11.36
CA LYS A 234 -10.17 18.35 -12.36
C LYS A 234 -10.47 17.34 -13.47
N ASP A 235 -9.44 16.73 -14.04
CA ASP A 235 -9.56 15.90 -15.25
C ASP A 235 -9.24 14.41 -15.02
N PHE A 236 -8.67 14.05 -13.88
CA PHE A 236 -8.26 12.68 -13.55
C PHE A 236 -8.48 12.34 -12.07
N VAL A 237 -8.22 11.10 -11.70
CA VAL A 237 -8.24 10.64 -10.31
C VAL A 237 -6.88 10.03 -10.01
N THR A 238 -6.24 10.48 -8.94
CA THR A 238 -4.99 9.89 -8.46
C THR A 238 -5.32 8.75 -7.50
N LEU A 239 -4.85 7.55 -7.81
CA LEU A 239 -4.85 6.42 -6.87
C LEU A 239 -3.48 6.31 -6.23
N ARG A 240 -3.42 6.32 -4.90
CA ARG A 240 -2.17 6.08 -4.17
C ARG A 240 -2.35 4.99 -3.13
N TYR A 241 -1.34 4.13 -2.99
CA TYR A 241 -1.25 3.18 -1.90
C TYR A 241 -0.13 3.62 -0.96
N ARG A 242 -0.39 3.62 0.35
CA ARG A 242 0.66 3.76 1.34
C ARG A 242 1.25 2.39 1.64
N ILE A 243 2.47 2.12 1.19
CA ILE A 243 3.17 0.85 1.38
C ILE A 243 4.42 1.15 2.22
N ASP A 244 4.59 0.44 3.34
CA ASP A 244 5.70 0.67 4.28
C ASP A 244 5.89 2.14 4.69
N GLY A 245 4.78 2.86 4.85
CA GLY A 245 4.75 4.28 5.22
C GLY A 245 4.91 5.27 4.06
N VAL A 246 5.29 4.83 2.86
CA VAL A 246 5.53 5.67 1.68
C VAL A 246 4.34 5.64 0.73
N LEU A 247 3.97 6.80 0.16
CA LEU A 247 2.91 6.86 -0.85
C LEU A 247 3.45 6.51 -2.22
N HIS A 248 2.82 5.52 -2.86
CA HIS A 248 3.12 5.09 -4.22
C HIS A 248 1.92 5.40 -5.12
N THR A 249 2.15 6.10 -6.22
CA THR A 249 1.10 6.51 -7.17
C THR A 249 0.88 5.44 -8.24
N PHE A 250 -0.39 5.15 -8.52
CA PHE A 250 -0.86 4.19 -9.52
C PHE A 250 -1.87 4.85 -10.45
N ALA A 251 -2.18 4.18 -11.57
CA ALA A 251 -3.27 4.58 -12.44
C ALA A 251 -4.60 4.50 -11.68
N GLY A 252 -5.25 5.64 -11.50
CA GLY A 252 -6.57 5.73 -10.89
C GLY A 252 -7.69 5.38 -11.86
N PRO A 253 -8.93 5.28 -11.35
CA PRO A 253 -10.10 5.05 -12.19
C PRO A 253 -10.37 6.22 -13.13
N GLU A 254 -11.14 5.98 -14.18
CA GLU A 254 -11.59 7.04 -15.08
C GLU A 254 -12.41 8.10 -14.32
N LYS A 255 -12.13 9.38 -14.59
CA LYS A 255 -12.82 10.50 -13.93
C LYS A 255 -14.34 10.45 -14.10
N THR A 256 -14.81 9.96 -15.25
CA THR A 256 -16.22 9.77 -15.60
C THR A 256 -16.93 8.76 -14.69
N GLN A 257 -16.21 7.73 -14.21
CA GLN A 257 -16.74 6.68 -13.35
C GLN A 257 -16.57 6.98 -11.86
N TYR A 258 -15.77 7.99 -11.52
CA TYR A 258 -15.35 8.26 -10.14
C TYR A 258 -16.52 8.48 -9.18
N SER A 259 -17.54 9.25 -9.59
CA SER A 259 -18.72 9.50 -8.77
C SER A 259 -19.49 8.22 -8.43
N ALA A 260 -19.56 7.28 -9.38
CA ALA A 260 -20.19 5.99 -9.16
C ALA A 260 -19.35 5.08 -8.24
N ILE A 261 -18.02 5.14 -8.36
CA ILE A 261 -17.08 4.44 -7.46
C ILE A 261 -17.26 4.93 -6.03
N VAL A 262 -17.27 6.25 -5.81
CA VAL A 262 -17.51 6.85 -4.49
C VAL A 262 -18.87 6.42 -3.94
N SER A 263 -19.94 6.51 -4.74
CA SER A 263 -21.27 6.03 -4.32
C SER A 263 -21.27 4.55 -3.94
N ARG A 264 -20.55 3.69 -4.69
CA ARG A 264 -20.44 2.27 -4.36
C ARG A 264 -19.69 2.06 -3.05
N ILE A 265 -18.62 2.82 -2.81
CA ILE A 265 -17.88 2.79 -1.54
C ILE A 265 -18.79 3.22 -0.38
N LYS A 266 -19.60 4.27 -0.55
CA LYS A 266 -20.60 4.70 0.45
C LYS A 266 -21.61 3.60 0.77
N VAL A 267 -22.17 2.95 -0.26
CA VAL A 267 -23.12 1.83 -0.07
C VAL A 267 -22.51 0.69 0.76
N ILE A 268 -21.31 0.24 0.42
CA ILE A 268 -20.68 -0.89 1.13
C ILE A 268 -20.14 -0.51 2.52
N SER A 269 -20.08 0.79 2.83
CA SER A 269 -19.63 1.33 4.12
C SER A 269 -20.77 1.87 4.99
N ASP A 270 -22.03 1.70 4.55
CA ASP A 270 -23.24 2.21 5.21
C ASP A 270 -23.27 3.74 5.40
N LEU A 271 -22.89 4.48 4.36
CA LEU A 271 -22.81 5.94 4.35
C LEU A 271 -23.89 6.59 3.47
N ASP A 272 -24.22 7.85 3.76
CA ASP A 272 -25.21 8.61 3.02
C ASP A 272 -24.68 9.03 1.64
N ILE A 273 -25.28 8.44 0.60
CA ILE A 273 -24.96 8.66 -0.81
C ILE A 273 -25.35 10.08 -1.27
N ALA A 274 -26.43 10.62 -0.70
CA ALA A 274 -26.97 11.93 -1.07
C ALA A 274 -26.12 13.07 -0.49
N GLU A 275 -25.62 12.91 0.73
CA GLU A 275 -24.74 13.90 1.35
C GLU A 275 -23.32 13.83 0.77
N LYS A 276 -22.79 14.96 0.29
CA LYS A 276 -21.46 15.07 -0.35
C LYS A 276 -20.66 16.28 0.14
N ARG A 277 -21.24 17.07 1.03
CA ARG A 277 -20.72 18.36 1.51
C ARG A 277 -20.09 18.24 2.89
N LEU A 278 -20.37 17.16 3.61
CA LEU A 278 -19.84 16.87 4.93
C LEU A 278 -18.88 15.66 4.87
N PRO A 279 -17.83 15.63 5.70
CA PRO A 279 -17.03 14.42 5.89
C PRO A 279 -17.90 13.25 6.38
N GLN A 280 -17.56 12.04 5.96
CA GLN A 280 -18.26 10.82 6.36
C GLN A 280 -17.28 9.70 6.64
N ASP A 281 -17.47 8.98 7.75
CA ASP A 281 -16.62 7.86 8.16
C ASP A 281 -17.44 6.59 8.30
N GLY A 282 -16.98 5.51 7.69
CA GLY A 282 -17.67 4.22 7.64
C GLY A 282 -16.71 3.05 7.82
N ARG A 283 -17.27 1.83 7.84
CA ARG A 283 -16.49 0.59 7.95
C ARG A 283 -16.98 -0.46 6.96
N ILE A 284 -16.05 -1.23 6.42
CA ILE A 284 -16.34 -2.39 5.57
C ILE A 284 -15.64 -3.60 6.20
N SER A 285 -16.41 -4.61 6.61
CA SER A 285 -15.83 -5.91 6.99
C SER A 285 -15.97 -6.86 5.80
N THR A 286 -14.84 -7.37 5.30
CA THR A 286 -14.81 -8.24 4.10
C THR A 286 -13.81 -9.37 4.26
N GLU A 287 -14.11 -10.52 3.68
CA GLU A 287 -13.17 -11.63 3.56
C GLU A 287 -12.55 -11.61 2.17
N LEU A 288 -11.23 -11.54 2.11
CA LEU A 288 -10.48 -11.57 0.85
C LEU A 288 -9.34 -12.57 0.96
N GLU A 289 -9.24 -13.50 0.00
CA GLU A 289 -8.18 -14.53 -0.06
C GLU A 289 -8.06 -15.31 1.26
N SER A 290 -9.21 -15.71 1.82
CA SER A 290 -9.35 -16.45 3.08
C SER A 290 -8.80 -15.73 4.32
N ARG A 291 -8.73 -14.39 4.26
CA ARG A 291 -8.40 -13.53 5.41
C ARG A 291 -9.50 -12.50 5.63
N GLU A 292 -9.87 -12.28 6.88
CA GLU A 292 -10.80 -11.22 7.25
C GLU A 292 -10.05 -9.87 7.31
N TYR A 293 -10.61 -8.85 6.66
CA TYR A 293 -10.14 -7.47 6.71
C TYR A 293 -11.25 -6.56 7.26
N ASP A 294 -10.87 -5.64 8.14
CA ASP A 294 -11.71 -4.52 8.54
C ASP A 294 -11.15 -3.25 7.88
N LEU A 295 -11.95 -2.61 7.04
CA LEU A 295 -11.54 -1.42 6.32
C LEU A 295 -12.23 -0.22 6.95
N ARG A 296 -11.46 0.80 7.38
CA ARG A 296 -12.02 2.08 7.80
C ARG A 296 -12.01 3.03 6.62
N VAL A 297 -13.18 3.54 6.27
CA VAL A 297 -13.37 4.42 5.12
C VAL A 297 -13.64 5.82 5.63
N SER A 298 -12.93 6.80 5.10
CA SER A 298 -13.14 8.22 5.37
C SER A 298 -13.30 8.95 4.03
N LEU A 299 -14.38 9.72 3.90
CA LEU A 299 -14.66 10.57 2.75
C LEU A 299 -14.55 12.02 3.15
N LEU A 300 -13.82 12.79 2.35
CA LEU A 300 -13.61 14.21 2.55
C LEU A 300 -14.09 15.00 1.32
N PRO A 301 -15.03 15.95 1.45
CA PRO A 301 -15.40 16.84 0.37
C PRO A 301 -14.19 17.63 -0.17
N ASN A 302 -14.00 17.64 -1.48
CA ASN A 302 -12.94 18.39 -2.17
C ASN A 302 -13.52 19.10 -3.41
N VAL A 303 -12.79 20.10 -3.93
CA VAL A 303 -13.16 20.96 -5.06
C VAL A 303 -13.60 20.18 -6.30
N HIS A 304 -13.00 19.00 -6.53
CA HIS A 304 -13.24 18.18 -7.73
C HIS A 304 -14.03 16.89 -7.47
N GLY A 305 -14.64 16.77 -6.28
CA GLY A 305 -15.38 15.58 -5.83
C GLY A 305 -14.91 15.13 -4.45
N GLU A 306 -15.48 14.05 -3.93
CA GLU A 306 -15.10 13.53 -2.60
C GLU A 306 -13.77 12.77 -2.71
N GLY A 307 -12.78 13.12 -1.90
CA GLY A 307 -11.59 12.29 -1.69
C GLY A 307 -11.93 11.10 -0.80
N VAL A 308 -11.36 9.94 -1.10
CA VAL A 308 -11.57 8.71 -0.31
C VAL A 308 -10.25 8.24 0.28
N CYS A 309 -10.24 7.97 1.58
CA CYS A 309 -9.16 7.28 2.27
C CYS A 309 -9.71 5.98 2.87
N ILE A 310 -9.10 4.85 2.53
CA ILE A 310 -9.46 3.53 3.08
C ILE A 310 -8.26 2.98 3.82
N ARG A 311 -8.34 2.88 5.14
CA ARG A 311 -7.33 2.21 5.96
C ARG A 311 -7.62 0.72 6.02
N ILE A 312 -6.63 -0.08 5.66
CA ILE A 312 -6.71 -1.54 5.67
C ILE A 312 -6.24 -2.05 7.03
N LEU A 313 -7.10 -2.74 7.76
CA LEU A 313 -6.73 -3.45 8.98
C LEU A 313 -6.79 -4.95 8.71
N ASP A 314 -5.62 -5.57 8.59
CA ASP A 314 -5.49 -7.02 8.51
C ASP A 314 -5.74 -7.64 9.89
N SER A 315 -6.89 -8.30 10.06
CA SER A 315 -7.25 -8.92 11.33
C SER A 315 -6.33 -10.08 11.74
N SER A 316 -5.61 -10.67 10.78
CA SER A 316 -4.63 -11.75 11.01
C SER A 316 -3.28 -11.26 11.54
N ALA A 317 -3.02 -9.95 11.50
CA ALA A 317 -1.83 -9.37 12.12
C ALA A 317 -1.91 -9.37 13.66
N ALA A 318 -3.11 -9.48 14.22
CA ALA A 318 -3.34 -9.57 15.65
C ALA A 318 -2.87 -10.94 16.16
N GLY A 319 -1.96 -10.95 17.15
CA GLY A 319 -1.43 -12.19 17.72
C GLY A 319 -0.26 -12.80 16.93
N ARG A 320 0.43 -12.03 16.08
CA ARG A 320 1.72 -12.47 15.53
C ARG A 320 2.65 -12.86 16.71
N PRO A 321 3.33 -14.03 16.66
CA PRO A 321 4.25 -14.43 17.73
C PRO A 321 5.34 -13.39 17.96
N LEU A 322 5.72 -13.14 19.22
CA LEU A 322 6.73 -12.14 19.59
C LEU A 322 8.08 -12.43 18.92
N GLU A 323 8.40 -13.69 18.66
CA GLU A 323 9.58 -14.16 17.95
C GLU A 323 9.64 -13.63 16.51
N LYS A 324 8.49 -13.30 15.91
CA LYS A 324 8.38 -12.75 14.56
C LYS A 324 8.24 -11.22 14.54
N MET A 325 8.43 -10.55 15.68
CA MET A 325 8.30 -9.09 15.82
C MET A 325 9.63 -8.34 15.70
N GLY A 326 10.75 -9.05 15.50
CA GLY A 326 12.07 -8.44 15.34
C GLY A 326 12.82 -8.17 16.64
N PHE A 327 12.43 -8.84 17.74
CA PHE A 327 13.24 -8.83 18.96
C PHE A 327 14.55 -9.60 18.76
N GLU A 328 15.63 -9.07 19.30
CA GLU A 328 16.83 -9.87 19.55
C GLU A 328 16.54 -10.92 20.64
N PRO A 329 17.14 -12.12 20.58
CA PRO A 329 16.80 -13.22 21.51
C PRO A 329 16.96 -12.87 22.99
N ASP A 330 18.01 -12.14 23.34
CA ASP A 330 18.30 -11.69 24.71
C ASP A 330 17.33 -10.59 25.18
N LEU A 331 16.93 -9.68 24.29
CA LEU A 331 15.90 -8.69 24.58
C LEU A 331 14.52 -9.34 24.75
N LEU A 332 14.18 -10.31 23.90
CA LEU A 332 12.94 -11.07 24.03
C LEU A 332 12.88 -11.82 25.36
N GLN A 333 13.99 -12.45 25.78
CA GLN A 333 14.06 -13.13 27.06
C GLN A 333 13.85 -12.17 28.24
N ARG A 334 14.49 -11.00 28.22
CA ARG A 334 14.28 -9.95 29.23
C ARG A 334 12.84 -9.43 29.22
N TYR A 335 12.26 -9.26 28.03
CA TYR A 335 10.87 -8.84 27.88
C TYR A 335 9.90 -9.88 28.45
N GLU A 336 10.10 -11.18 28.16
CA GLU A 336 9.31 -12.29 28.72
C GLU A 336 9.32 -12.31 30.25
N GLN A 337 10.46 -12.01 30.88
CA GLN A 337 10.54 -11.89 32.34
C GLN A 337 9.68 -10.74 32.88
N VAL A 338 9.68 -9.60 32.19
CA VAL A 338 8.94 -8.40 32.59
C VAL A 338 7.44 -8.57 32.42
N ILE A 339 6.97 -9.14 31.31
CA ILE A 339 5.54 -9.30 31.02
C ILE A 339 4.86 -10.42 31.82
N ARG A 340 5.64 -11.25 32.53
CA ARG A 340 5.14 -12.33 33.39
C ARG A 340 5.13 -11.99 34.88
N LYS A 341 5.58 -10.78 35.25
CA LYS A 341 5.50 -10.32 36.63
C LYS A 341 4.06 -10.36 37.15
N PRO A 342 3.86 -10.59 38.46
CA PRO A 342 2.51 -10.67 39.03
C PRO A 342 1.75 -9.34 38.98
N HIS A 343 2.47 -8.23 39.14
CA HIS A 343 1.88 -6.88 39.14
C HIS A 343 2.90 -5.85 38.67
N GLY A 344 2.45 -4.61 38.44
CA GLY A 344 3.26 -3.49 37.96
C GLY A 344 2.89 -3.07 36.53
N ILE A 345 3.57 -2.06 35.99
CA ILE A 345 3.28 -1.48 34.67
C ILE A 345 4.38 -1.79 33.68
N VAL A 346 4.01 -2.23 32.48
CA VAL A 346 4.87 -2.31 31.30
C VAL A 346 4.40 -1.29 30.28
N LEU A 347 5.28 -0.40 29.85
CA LEU A 347 4.96 0.64 28.86
C LEU A 347 5.61 0.33 27.51
N VAL A 348 4.85 0.46 26.43
CA VAL A 348 5.40 0.47 25.07
C VAL A 348 5.34 1.90 24.54
N THR A 349 6.48 2.46 24.14
CA THR A 349 6.59 3.84 23.70
C THR A 349 7.18 3.99 22.31
N GLY A 350 6.78 5.06 21.63
CA GLY A 350 7.19 5.42 20.28
C GLY A 350 6.17 6.32 19.59
N PRO A 351 6.50 6.90 18.43
CA PRO A 351 5.61 7.76 17.68
C PRO A 351 4.43 6.97 17.09
N THR A 352 3.52 7.68 16.44
CA THR A 352 2.46 7.07 15.63
C THR A 352 3.07 6.15 14.57
N GLY A 353 2.47 4.97 14.36
CA GLY A 353 2.95 4.00 13.37
C GLY A 353 4.19 3.21 13.79
N SER A 354 4.64 3.30 15.04
CA SER A 354 5.81 2.52 15.52
C SER A 354 5.51 1.07 15.92
N GLY A 355 4.29 0.56 15.66
CA GLY A 355 3.90 -0.82 15.96
C GLY A 355 3.50 -1.11 17.42
N LYS A 356 3.24 -0.09 18.25
CA LYS A 356 2.95 -0.27 19.70
C LYS A 356 1.77 -1.21 19.96
N SER A 357 0.63 -0.96 19.32
CA SER A 357 -0.58 -1.75 19.50
C SER A 357 -0.38 -3.20 19.07
N THR A 358 0.35 -3.42 17.98
CA THR A 358 0.70 -4.78 17.50
C THR A 358 1.53 -5.52 18.55
N THR A 359 2.58 -4.88 19.08
CA THR A 359 3.42 -5.48 20.14
C THR A 359 2.63 -5.76 21.41
N LEU A 360 1.75 -4.84 21.82
CA LEU A 360 0.86 -5.06 22.97
C LEU A 360 -0.07 -6.24 22.72
N TYR A 361 -0.74 -6.33 21.58
CA TYR A 361 -1.61 -7.47 21.28
C TYR A 361 -0.86 -8.79 21.25
N SER A 362 0.32 -8.86 20.62
CA SER A 362 1.18 -10.04 20.68
C SER A 362 1.57 -10.41 22.11
N THR A 363 1.85 -9.40 22.95
CA THR A 363 2.17 -9.59 24.37
C THR A 363 0.98 -10.14 25.15
N LEU A 364 -0.20 -9.55 24.99
CA LEU A 364 -1.43 -9.98 25.65
C LEU A 364 -1.80 -11.40 25.20
N SER A 365 -1.76 -11.70 23.91
CA SER A 365 -1.97 -13.06 23.39
C SER A 365 -0.98 -14.07 23.96
N ARG A 366 0.27 -13.67 24.20
CA ARG A 366 1.32 -14.55 24.77
C ARG A 366 1.08 -14.91 26.23
N ILE A 367 0.46 -14.03 27.00
CA ILE A 367 0.18 -14.20 28.44
C ILE A 367 -1.30 -14.48 28.74
N ASN A 368 -2.12 -14.60 27.70
CA ASN A 368 -3.53 -14.92 27.80
C ASN A 368 -3.69 -16.40 28.18
N THR A 369 -4.10 -16.65 29.42
CA THR A 369 -4.39 -17.99 29.92
C THR A 369 -5.77 -18.01 30.57
N PRO A 370 -6.50 -19.14 30.53
CA PRO A 370 -7.85 -19.22 31.11
C PRO A 370 -7.93 -18.89 32.60
N GLU A 371 -6.81 -19.00 33.33
CA GLU A 371 -6.72 -18.75 34.77
C GLU A 371 -6.59 -17.27 35.13
N ARG A 372 -6.31 -16.39 34.14
CA ARG A 372 -6.12 -14.96 34.36
C ARG A 372 -7.13 -14.15 33.57
N LYS A 373 -7.87 -13.30 34.27
CA LYS A 373 -8.84 -12.40 33.65
C LYS A 373 -8.13 -11.20 33.03
N LEU A 374 -8.21 -11.10 31.71
CA LEU A 374 -7.64 -10.00 30.93
C LEU A 374 -8.73 -9.05 30.45
N ILE A 375 -8.62 -7.77 30.79
CA ILE A 375 -9.54 -6.71 30.34
C ILE A 375 -8.75 -5.56 29.70
N THR A 376 -9.21 -5.06 28.55
CA THR A 376 -8.61 -3.92 27.84
C THR A 376 -9.57 -2.73 27.74
N VAL A 377 -9.03 -1.52 27.66
CA VAL A 377 -9.78 -0.28 27.38
C VAL A 377 -9.10 0.46 26.22
N GLU A 378 -9.79 0.64 25.08
CA GLU A 378 -9.14 0.96 23.78
C GLU A 378 -9.89 1.98 22.89
N ASP A 379 -9.16 2.82 22.15
CA ASP A 379 -9.68 3.96 21.35
C ASP A 379 -9.27 3.86 19.87
N PRO A 380 -10.02 3.14 19.03
CA PRO A 380 -10.98 2.09 19.35
C PRO A 380 -10.28 0.73 19.55
N VAL A 381 -11.06 -0.34 19.75
CA VAL A 381 -10.56 -1.72 19.63
C VAL A 381 -10.14 -1.98 18.18
N GLU A 382 -8.86 -2.25 17.96
CA GLU A 382 -8.28 -2.45 16.62
C GLU A 382 -8.57 -3.85 16.07
N TYR A 383 -8.40 -4.88 16.91
CA TYR A 383 -8.67 -6.28 16.55
C TYR A 383 -9.33 -7.01 17.69
N LYS A 384 -10.19 -7.98 17.36
CA LYS A 384 -10.89 -8.81 18.35
C LYS A 384 -10.04 -10.03 18.68
N LEU A 385 -9.56 -10.11 19.91
CA LEU A 385 -8.76 -11.22 20.42
C LEU A 385 -9.62 -12.14 21.30
N ALA A 386 -9.53 -13.45 21.06
CA ALA A 386 -10.20 -14.45 21.88
C ALA A 386 -9.59 -14.51 23.29
N GLY A 387 -10.40 -14.85 24.29
CA GLY A 387 -9.94 -15.06 25.68
C GLY A 387 -9.74 -13.78 26.50
N MET A 388 -10.06 -12.60 25.97
CA MET A 388 -10.00 -11.34 26.72
C MET A 388 -11.25 -10.48 26.51
N GLN A 389 -11.54 -9.60 27.48
CA GLN A 389 -12.64 -8.64 27.38
C GLN A 389 -12.11 -7.31 26.86
N GLN A 390 -12.56 -6.88 25.68
CA GLN A 390 -12.09 -5.62 25.09
C GLN A 390 -13.18 -4.56 25.14
N VAL A 391 -12.89 -3.46 25.84
CA VAL A 391 -13.83 -2.38 26.10
C VAL A 391 -13.47 -1.17 25.24
N PRO A 392 -14.28 -0.80 24.23
CA PRO A 392 -14.04 0.41 23.47
C PRO A 392 -14.45 1.65 24.28
N ILE A 393 -13.67 2.73 24.20
CA ILE A 393 -14.13 4.03 24.69
C ILE A 393 -15.20 4.63 23.78
N LYS A 394 -16.07 5.46 24.38
CA LYS A 394 -17.19 6.12 23.72
C LYS A 394 -17.29 7.57 24.22
N PRO A 395 -16.47 8.49 23.66
CA PRO A 395 -16.43 9.88 24.09
C PRO A 395 -17.79 10.59 24.05
N ASP A 396 -18.63 10.25 23.07
CA ASP A 396 -19.96 10.87 22.86
C ASP A 396 -20.91 10.71 24.05
N ILE A 397 -20.70 9.67 24.87
CA ILE A 397 -21.48 9.42 26.09
C ILE A 397 -20.63 9.63 27.36
N GLY A 398 -19.48 10.29 27.25
CA GLY A 398 -18.55 10.53 28.36
C GLY A 398 -17.80 9.28 28.86
N TYR A 399 -17.81 8.19 28.11
CA TYR A 399 -17.06 6.98 28.48
C TYR A 399 -15.61 7.12 28.01
N THR A 400 -14.76 7.68 28.88
CA THR A 400 -13.33 7.98 28.65
C THR A 400 -12.41 6.91 29.25
N PHE A 401 -11.09 7.01 29.00
CA PHE A 401 -10.08 6.09 29.55
C PHE A 401 -10.13 6.00 31.08
N GLY A 402 -10.19 7.13 31.78
CA GLY A 402 -10.27 7.16 33.25
C GLY A 402 -11.54 6.49 33.79
N VAL A 403 -12.69 6.74 33.15
CA VAL A 403 -13.98 6.11 33.52
C VAL A 403 -13.95 4.61 33.24
N GLY A 404 -13.45 4.22 32.07
CA GLY A 404 -13.27 2.82 31.68
C GLY A 404 -12.36 2.07 32.65
N LEU A 405 -11.19 2.65 32.98
CA LEU A 405 -10.23 2.07 33.92
C LEU A 405 -10.84 1.87 35.31
N LYS A 406 -11.53 2.88 35.87
CA LYS A 406 -12.25 2.74 37.16
C LYS A 406 -13.32 1.66 37.12
N ALA A 407 -14.01 1.51 35.99
CA ALA A 407 -15.04 0.49 35.83
C ALA A 407 -14.43 -0.91 35.84
N ILE A 408 -13.39 -1.16 35.03
CA ILE A 408 -12.79 -2.50 34.90
C ILE A 408 -12.13 -2.99 36.19
N LEU A 409 -11.66 -2.10 37.07
CA LEU A 409 -11.13 -2.50 38.38
C LEU A 409 -12.17 -3.15 39.30
N ARG A 410 -13.47 -2.96 39.03
CA ARG A 410 -14.56 -3.65 39.74
C ARG A 410 -14.95 -4.98 39.09
N HIS A 411 -14.29 -5.37 38.01
CA HIS A 411 -14.52 -6.63 37.32
C HIS A 411 -13.50 -7.70 37.70
N ASP A 412 -12.74 -7.52 38.79
CA ASP A 412 -11.76 -8.52 39.27
C ASP A 412 -10.72 -8.93 38.18
N PRO A 413 -10.04 -7.97 37.52
CA PRO A 413 -9.04 -8.31 36.49
C PRO A 413 -7.69 -8.69 37.12
N ASP A 414 -6.98 -9.64 36.50
CA ASP A 414 -5.58 -9.91 36.80
C ASP A 414 -4.64 -9.04 35.94
N ILE A 415 -5.01 -8.93 34.66
CA ILE A 415 -4.25 -8.22 33.63
C ILE A 415 -5.14 -7.14 33.03
N ILE A 416 -4.59 -5.93 32.96
CA ILE A 416 -5.26 -4.76 32.40
C ILE A 416 -4.42 -4.20 31.26
N MET A 417 -5.04 -3.87 30.13
CA MET A 417 -4.41 -3.03 29.11
C MET A 417 -5.19 -1.73 28.92
N LEU A 418 -4.49 -0.61 29.08
CA LEU A 418 -5.02 0.71 28.77
C LEU A 418 -4.39 1.17 27.46
N GLY A 419 -5.18 1.47 26.43
CA GLY A 419 -4.67 1.80 25.09
C GLY A 419 -3.56 2.85 25.11
N GLU A 420 -3.73 3.90 25.91
CA GLU A 420 -2.68 4.88 26.18
C GLU A 420 -2.96 5.66 27.48
N ILE A 421 -1.89 6.21 28.07
CA ILE A 421 -1.98 7.16 29.18
C ILE A 421 -1.78 8.58 28.61
N ARG A 422 -2.86 9.35 28.49
CA ARG A 422 -2.82 10.73 27.98
C ARG A 422 -2.77 11.79 29.09
N ASP A 423 -3.34 11.48 30.25
CA ASP A 423 -3.59 12.42 31.34
C ASP A 423 -3.18 11.86 32.71
N LEU A 424 -3.06 12.78 33.68
CA LEU A 424 -2.67 12.47 35.06
C LEU A 424 -3.69 11.57 35.76
N GLU A 425 -4.98 11.75 35.51
CA GLU A 425 -6.03 10.96 36.17
C GLU A 425 -5.87 9.48 35.82
N SER A 426 -5.78 9.16 34.53
CA SER A 426 -5.59 7.81 34.02
C SER A 426 -4.26 7.23 34.53
N ALA A 427 -3.20 8.03 34.55
CA ALA A 427 -1.90 7.63 35.08
C ALA A 427 -1.97 7.27 36.57
N GLN A 428 -2.63 8.09 37.40
CA GLN A 428 -2.77 7.85 38.83
C GLN A 428 -3.55 6.57 39.13
N ILE A 429 -4.65 6.33 38.41
CA ILE A 429 -5.45 5.13 38.59
C ILE A 429 -4.66 3.88 38.17
N ALA A 430 -3.96 3.96 37.04
CA ALA A 430 -3.13 2.86 36.54
C ALA A 430 -2.01 2.50 37.53
N PHE A 431 -1.26 3.49 38.02
CA PHE A 431 -0.18 3.26 38.99
C PHE A 431 -0.69 2.75 40.33
N ARG A 432 -1.85 3.23 40.82
CA ARG A 432 -2.46 2.67 42.03
C ARG A 432 -2.87 1.21 41.82
N ALA A 433 -3.54 0.88 40.72
CA ALA A 433 -3.92 -0.50 40.42
C ALA A 433 -2.70 -1.43 40.35
N ALA A 434 -1.62 -0.96 39.73
CA ALA A 434 -0.38 -1.69 39.60
C ALA A 434 0.28 -2.00 40.96
N LEU A 435 0.22 -1.04 41.88
CA LEU A 435 0.72 -1.18 43.25
C LEU A 435 -0.20 -2.05 44.12
N THR A 436 -1.47 -2.21 43.75
CA THR A 436 -2.44 -3.07 44.45
C THR A 436 -2.60 -4.45 43.79
N GLY A 437 -1.58 -4.93 43.06
CA GLY A 437 -1.52 -6.32 42.61
C GLY A 437 -1.94 -6.61 41.17
N HIS A 438 -2.21 -5.58 40.36
CA HIS A 438 -2.59 -5.78 38.95
C HIS A 438 -1.37 -5.67 38.02
N LEU A 439 -1.32 -6.48 36.96
CA LEU A 439 -0.37 -6.30 35.87
C LEU A 439 -0.97 -5.42 34.78
N LEU A 440 -0.34 -4.28 34.51
CA LEU A 440 -0.84 -3.28 33.57
C LEU A 440 0.06 -3.12 32.36
N PHE A 441 -0.56 -2.99 31.19
CA PHE A 441 0.09 -2.65 29.93
C PHE A 441 -0.48 -1.34 29.41
N SER A 442 0.38 -0.45 28.91
CA SER A 442 -0.11 0.76 28.23
C SER A 442 0.91 1.33 27.25
N THR A 443 0.52 2.40 26.57
CA THR A 443 1.40 3.14 25.67
C THR A 443 1.59 4.59 26.07
N LEU A 444 2.74 5.14 25.66
CA LEU A 444 3.05 6.57 25.69
C LEU A 444 3.66 7.00 24.35
N HIS A 445 3.47 8.24 23.95
CA HIS A 445 4.10 8.81 22.75
C HIS A 445 5.37 9.58 23.12
N THR A 446 6.43 8.87 23.49
CA THR A 446 7.76 9.45 23.75
C THR A 446 8.80 8.88 22.81
N ASN A 447 9.91 9.59 22.63
CA ASN A 447 10.90 9.19 21.64
C ASN A 447 11.88 8.12 22.16
N SER A 448 12.00 7.92 23.47
CA SER A 448 12.90 6.95 24.09
C SER A 448 12.33 6.37 25.39
N ALA A 449 12.88 5.24 25.84
CA ALA A 449 12.43 4.57 27.05
C ALA A 449 12.62 5.45 28.31
N ALA A 450 13.72 6.18 28.38
CA ALA A 450 13.99 7.11 29.50
C ALA A 450 13.01 8.30 29.52
N GLN A 451 12.65 8.83 28.34
CA GLN A 451 11.68 9.93 28.25
C GLN A 451 10.28 9.53 28.73
N ALA A 452 9.90 8.25 28.63
CA ALA A 452 8.63 7.77 29.19
C ALA A 452 8.57 7.99 30.71
N VAL A 453 9.67 7.73 31.42
CA VAL A 453 9.77 7.96 32.88
C VAL A 453 9.63 9.45 33.20
N LEU A 454 10.36 10.30 32.48
CA LEU A 454 10.27 11.76 32.64
C LEU A 454 8.85 12.26 32.36
N ARG A 455 8.22 11.78 31.28
CA ARG A 455 6.86 12.15 30.90
C ARG A 455 5.84 11.84 31.99
N LEU A 456 5.98 10.71 32.70
CA LEU A 456 5.10 10.37 33.82
C LEU A 456 5.26 11.38 34.96
N VAL A 457 6.49 11.75 35.30
CA VAL A 457 6.79 12.77 36.33
C VAL A 457 6.25 14.14 35.91
N ASP A 458 6.44 14.53 34.65
CA ASP A 458 5.97 15.79 34.08
C ASP A 458 4.44 15.87 34.04
N MET A 459 3.74 14.74 33.87
CA MET A 459 2.28 14.68 33.99
C MET A 459 1.80 14.92 35.43
N GLY A 460 2.70 14.83 36.43
CA GLY A 460 2.39 15.05 37.83
C GLY A 460 2.34 13.78 38.68
N LEU A 461 2.80 12.63 38.17
CA LEU A 461 2.93 11.45 39.02
C LEU A 461 4.08 11.62 40.02
N PRO A 462 3.86 11.31 41.31
CA PRO A 462 4.93 11.30 42.30
C PRO A 462 6.04 10.31 41.92
N LYS A 463 7.29 10.74 41.99
CA LYS A 463 8.47 9.93 41.60
C LYS A 463 8.48 8.54 42.27
N TYR A 464 8.09 8.46 43.54
CA TYR A 464 8.06 7.20 44.28
C TYR A 464 7.04 6.20 43.69
N GLN A 465 5.90 6.67 43.16
CA GLN A 465 4.92 5.80 42.50
C GLN A 465 5.48 5.27 41.19
N VAL A 466 6.18 6.11 40.42
CA VAL A 466 6.81 5.69 39.17
C VAL A 466 7.84 4.60 39.43
N VAL A 467 8.72 4.80 40.41
CA VAL A 467 9.76 3.81 40.78
C VAL A 467 9.17 2.50 41.29
N ALA A 468 8.13 2.57 42.13
CA ALA A 468 7.54 1.37 42.73
C ALA A 468 6.63 0.60 41.76
N GLY A 469 5.96 1.29 40.83
CA GLY A 469 4.95 0.70 39.95
C GLY A 469 5.45 0.27 38.58
N LEU A 470 6.54 0.84 38.07
CA LEU A 470 7.02 0.60 36.70
C LEU A 470 7.97 -0.60 36.62
N ASN A 471 7.58 -1.63 35.87
CA ASN A 471 8.40 -2.82 35.64
C ASN A 471 9.38 -2.66 34.48
N GLY A 472 9.00 -1.90 33.45
CA GLY A 472 9.84 -1.70 32.27
C GLY A 472 9.20 -0.82 31.21
N VAL A 473 10.04 -0.26 30.34
CA VAL A 473 9.63 0.54 29.18
C VAL A 473 10.31 -0.01 27.93
N LEU A 474 9.51 -0.42 26.95
CA LEU A 474 9.95 -0.81 25.62
C LEU A 474 9.81 0.38 24.68
N ALA A 475 10.93 0.93 24.19
CA ALA A 475 10.90 1.92 23.12
C ALA A 475 11.00 1.23 21.76
N GLN A 476 10.06 1.54 20.86
CA GLN A 476 9.92 0.85 19.58
C GLN A 476 9.93 1.80 18.39
N ARG A 477 10.53 1.35 17.30
CA ARG A 477 10.40 1.90 15.94
C ARG A 477 10.22 0.75 14.95
N LEU A 478 9.64 1.05 13.79
CA LEU A 478 9.62 0.14 12.66
C LEU A 478 10.64 0.63 11.64
N VAL A 479 11.46 -0.29 11.16
CA VAL A 479 12.40 -0.05 10.06
C VAL A 479 11.95 -0.88 8.86
N ARG A 480 12.14 -0.33 7.66
CA ARG A 480 11.80 -1.04 6.43
C ARG A 480 12.80 -2.16 6.20
N VAL A 481 12.29 -3.34 5.83
CA VAL A 481 13.13 -4.50 5.50
C VAL A 481 13.58 -4.39 4.05
N LEU A 482 14.87 -4.59 3.78
CA LEU A 482 15.39 -4.58 2.41
C LEU A 482 14.79 -5.73 1.60
N CYS A 483 14.37 -5.42 0.37
CA CYS A 483 13.86 -6.43 -0.55
C CYS A 483 14.93 -7.51 -0.81
N PRO A 484 14.62 -8.80 -0.59
CA PRO A 484 15.59 -9.88 -0.73
C PRO A 484 16.07 -10.09 -2.16
N HIS A 485 15.34 -9.57 -3.16
CA HIS A 485 15.65 -9.75 -4.58
C HIS A 485 16.53 -8.65 -5.18
N CYS A 486 16.42 -7.42 -4.68
CA CYS A 486 17.15 -6.28 -5.25
C CYS A 486 18.20 -5.67 -4.32
N LYS A 487 18.24 -6.03 -3.02
CA LYS A 487 19.26 -5.49 -2.12
C LYS A 487 20.67 -5.76 -2.66
N GLN A 488 21.52 -4.76 -2.61
CA GLN A 488 22.91 -4.88 -3.05
C GLN A 488 23.83 -4.93 -1.85
N GLN A 489 24.89 -5.74 -1.95
CA GLN A 489 25.93 -5.75 -0.93
C GLN A 489 26.72 -4.45 -1.02
N SER A 490 26.94 -3.83 0.14
CA SER A 490 27.71 -2.60 0.29
C SER A 490 28.70 -2.74 1.46
N HIS A 491 29.51 -1.72 1.69
CA HIS A 491 30.49 -1.65 2.77
C HIS A 491 30.36 -0.32 3.50
N LEU A 492 30.53 -0.33 4.83
CA LEU A 492 30.55 0.89 5.61
C LEU A 492 31.79 1.72 5.26
N THR A 493 31.61 3.01 5.00
CA THR A 493 32.74 3.93 4.83
C THR A 493 33.40 4.22 6.18
N PRO A 494 34.70 4.61 6.22
CA PRO A 494 35.36 5.02 7.46
C PRO A 494 34.60 6.15 8.20
N GLU A 495 33.97 7.06 7.46
CA GLU A 495 33.16 8.15 7.99
C GLU A 495 31.91 7.60 8.70
N GLN A 496 31.21 6.64 8.09
CA GLN A 496 30.02 6.00 8.67
C GLN A 496 30.36 5.20 9.93
N ILE A 497 31.49 4.48 9.94
CA ILE A 497 31.95 3.73 11.12
C ILE A 497 32.18 4.69 12.29
N LYS A 498 32.80 5.84 12.02
CA LYS A 498 33.03 6.88 13.02
C LYS A 498 31.74 7.58 13.45
N GLU A 499 30.83 7.86 12.52
CA GLU A 499 29.54 8.51 12.78
C GLU A 499 28.64 7.64 13.66
N PHE A 500 28.59 6.33 13.40
CA PHE A 500 27.77 5.38 14.15
C PHE A 500 28.44 4.82 15.41
N ASP A 501 29.65 5.29 15.73
CA ASP A 501 30.45 4.80 16.86
C ASP A 501 30.62 3.27 16.86
N LEU A 502 30.91 2.72 15.68
CA LEU A 502 31.09 1.29 15.47
C LEU A 502 32.56 0.88 15.64
N PRO A 503 32.83 -0.38 16.05
CA PRO A 503 34.18 -0.94 16.07
C PRO A 503 34.93 -0.75 14.74
N SER A 504 36.23 -0.47 14.80
CA SER A 504 37.04 -0.18 13.60
C SER A 504 37.10 -1.33 12.58
N ASP A 505 36.88 -2.56 13.02
CA ASP A 505 36.79 -3.76 12.18
C ASP A 505 35.43 -3.94 11.49
N SER A 506 34.43 -3.09 11.79
CA SER A 506 33.11 -3.09 11.13
C SER A 506 33.18 -2.82 9.63
N SER A 507 34.27 -2.25 9.11
CA SER A 507 34.52 -2.12 7.66
C SER A 507 34.52 -3.46 6.92
N LYS A 508 34.82 -4.56 7.63
CA LYS A 508 34.83 -5.93 7.08
C LYS A 508 33.45 -6.59 7.10
N GLN A 509 32.46 -5.99 7.77
CA GLN A 509 31.10 -6.54 7.81
C GLN A 509 30.39 -6.29 6.48
N LYS A 510 29.68 -7.33 6.01
CA LYS A 510 28.82 -7.21 4.83
C LYS A 510 27.55 -6.47 5.24
N ILE A 511 27.36 -5.27 4.70
CA ILE A 511 26.09 -4.56 4.81
C ILE A 511 25.32 -4.66 3.49
N TYR A 512 24.05 -4.27 3.52
CA TYR A 512 23.21 -4.24 2.34
C TYR A 512 22.52 -2.88 2.23
N GLU A 513 22.32 -2.43 0.99
CA GLU A 513 21.65 -1.16 0.68
C GLU A 513 20.49 -1.38 -0.30
N PRO A 514 19.49 -0.48 -0.31
CA PRO A 514 18.39 -0.55 -1.26
C PRO A 514 18.88 -0.19 -2.67
N SER A 515 18.49 -0.99 -3.67
CA SER A 515 18.85 -0.76 -5.07
C SER A 515 17.65 -0.72 -6.03
N GLY A 516 16.42 -0.84 -5.53
CA GLY A 516 15.21 -0.81 -6.37
C GLY A 516 13.92 -0.81 -5.58
#